data_AF-A0A3N5UTF7-F1
#
_entry.id   AF-A0A3N5UTF7-F1
#
_cell.length_a   1.000
_cell.length_b   1.000
_cell.length_c   1.000
_cell.angle_alpha   90.00
_cell.angle_beta   90.00
_cell.angle_gamma   90.00
#
_symmetry.space_group_name_H-M   'P 1'
#
loop_
_entity.id
_entity.type
_entity.pdbx_description
1 polymer ?
#
loop_
_entity_poly.entity_id
_entity_poly.type
_entity_poly.pdbx_seq_one_letter_code
_entity_poly.pdbx_strand_id
1 'polypeptide(L)'
;MYQEIKSRTARFYEIAPNWARKIMNLRQEGFPFPLSFAWWKLYFALDSPSKCIVGEAYGYSSQYENDCAECDRLGWEFGHSFLMRSTKNLDDNIEEFVTHWNDKHMSKKEMTYR
;
A
#
# COMPACT_ATOMS: atom_id res chain seq x y z
N MET A 1 32.43 17.43 12.82
CA MET A 1 31.30 17.89 11.99
C MET A 1 30.41 16.67 11.76
N TYR A 2 29.38 16.49 12.58
CA TYR A 2 28.46 15.36 12.44
C TYR A 2 27.55 15.66 11.26
N GLN A 3 27.60 14.82 10.22
CA GLN A 3 26.62 14.87 9.14
C GLN A 3 25.30 14.36 9.71
N GLU A 4 24.27 15.20 9.73
CA GLU A 4 22.91 14.76 10.05
C GLU A 4 22.47 13.78 8.98
N ILE A 5 22.35 12.50 9.34
CA ILE A 5 21.72 11.49 8.49
C ILE A 5 20.23 11.84 8.47
N LYS A 6 19.79 12.62 7.48
CA LYS A 6 18.39 12.89 7.25
C LYS A 6 17.76 11.62 6.69
N SER A 7 17.17 10.81 7.56
CA SER A 7 16.44 9.60 7.15
C SER A 7 15.37 9.98 6.13
N ARG A 8 15.50 9.48 4.90
CA ARG A 8 14.51 9.74 3.85
C ARG A 8 13.22 8.99 4.18
N THR A 9 12.12 9.73 4.34
CA THR A 9 10.78 9.18 4.51
C THR A 9 10.05 9.19 3.16
N ALA A 10 9.73 8.01 2.64
CA ALA A 10 8.94 7.82 1.44
C ALA A 10 7.45 8.12 1.72
N ARG A 11 6.81 8.82 0.80
CA ARG A 11 5.36 9.09 0.80
C ARG A 11 4.61 7.98 0.06
N PHE A 12 3.31 7.86 0.29
CA PHE A 12 2.50 6.79 -0.31
C PHE A 12 2.61 6.70 -1.85
N TYR A 13 2.60 7.83 -2.55
CA TYR A 13 2.73 7.85 -4.02
C TYR A 13 4.10 7.41 -4.53
N GLU A 14 5.12 7.36 -3.67
CA GLU A 14 6.47 6.85 -3.99
C GLU A 14 6.57 5.35 -3.74
N ILE A 15 5.77 4.84 -2.80
CA ILE A 15 5.74 3.42 -2.40
C ILE A 15 4.83 2.62 -3.34
N ALA A 16 3.61 3.11 -3.62
CA ALA A 16 2.62 2.43 -4.46
C ALA A 16 1.92 3.43 -5.42
N PRO A 17 2.62 3.90 -6.47
CA PRO A 17 2.15 5.00 -7.32
C PRO A 17 0.82 4.71 -8.05
N ASN A 18 0.59 3.48 -8.52
CA ASN A 18 -0.65 3.17 -9.23
C ASN A 18 -1.83 3.07 -8.28
N TRP A 19 -1.64 2.50 -7.09
CA TRP A 19 -2.66 2.54 -6.06
C TRP A 19 -2.91 3.93 -5.51
N ALA A 20 -1.90 4.78 -5.35
CA ALA A 20 -2.08 6.19 -4.98
C ALA A 20 -3.03 6.91 -5.95
N ARG A 21 -2.87 6.68 -7.26
CA ARG A 21 -3.78 7.21 -8.29
C ARG A 21 -5.20 6.66 -8.15
N LYS A 22 -5.36 5.34 -7.96
CA LYS A 22 -6.68 4.71 -7.79
C LYS A 22 -7.40 5.24 -6.55
N ILE A 23 -6.70 5.38 -5.42
CA ILE A 23 -7.26 5.90 -4.17
C ILE A 23 -7.63 7.38 -4.32
N MET A 24 -6.82 8.18 -5.00
CA MET A 24 -7.16 9.57 -5.30
C MET A 24 -8.47 9.67 -6.09
N ASN A 25 -8.63 8.84 -7.13
CA ASN A 25 -9.88 8.79 -7.89
C ASN A 25 -11.06 8.33 -7.01
N LEU A 26 -10.86 7.31 -6.16
CA LEU A 26 -11.87 6.85 -5.21
C LEU A 26 -12.31 7.95 -4.23
N ARG A 27 -11.39 8.82 -3.80
CA ARG A 27 -11.72 9.95 -2.92
C ARG A 27 -12.49 11.05 -3.65
N GLN A 28 -12.23 11.27 -4.94
CA GLN A 28 -12.86 12.32 -5.75
C GLN A 28 -14.24 11.91 -6.28
N GLU A 29 -14.33 10.69 -6.82
CA GLU A 29 -15.52 10.17 -7.49
C GLU A 29 -16.40 9.31 -6.58
N GLY A 30 -15.86 8.92 -5.42
CA GLY A 30 -16.46 7.95 -4.53
C GLY A 30 -16.15 6.51 -4.92
N PHE A 31 -16.69 5.58 -4.12
CA PHE A 31 -16.59 4.15 -4.40
C PHE A 31 -17.44 3.77 -5.62
N PRO A 32 -16.95 2.88 -6.50
CA PRO A 32 -17.77 2.35 -7.58
C PRO A 32 -19.04 1.69 -7.03
N PHE A 33 -20.08 1.63 -7.85
CA PHE A 33 -21.28 0.92 -7.47
C PHE A 33 -20.96 -0.56 -7.17
N PRO A 34 -21.40 -1.11 -6.03
CA PRO A 34 -21.12 -2.50 -5.67
C PRO A 34 -21.46 -3.47 -6.82
N LEU A 35 -20.61 -4.48 -7.02
CA LEU A 35 -20.76 -5.51 -8.07
C LEU A 35 -20.69 -4.99 -9.52
N SER A 36 -20.44 -3.70 -9.75
CA SER A 36 -20.12 -3.20 -11.09
C SER A 36 -18.79 -3.76 -11.60
N PHE A 37 -18.57 -3.70 -12.90
CA PHE A 37 -17.29 -4.11 -13.48
C PHE A 37 -16.09 -3.36 -12.86
N ALA A 38 -16.25 -2.06 -12.60
CA ALA A 38 -15.23 -1.25 -11.93
C ALA A 38 -14.99 -1.69 -10.49
N TRP A 39 -16.06 -2.05 -9.76
CA TRP A 39 -15.97 -2.59 -8.41
C TRP A 39 -15.16 -3.89 -8.37
N TRP A 40 -15.53 -4.86 -9.20
CA TRP A 40 -14.84 -6.15 -9.28
C TRP A 40 -13.38 -6.00 -9.69
N LYS A 41 -13.08 -5.11 -10.64
CA LYS A 41 -11.70 -4.84 -11.06
C LYS A 41 -10.82 -4.34 -9.91
N LEU A 42 -11.34 -3.47 -9.05
CA LEU A 42 -10.60 -3.01 -7.87
C LEU A 42 -10.51 -4.08 -6.79
N TYR A 43 -11.61 -4.78 -6.53
CA TYR A 43 -11.66 -5.87 -5.56
C TYR A 43 -10.62 -6.96 -5.88
N PHE A 44 -10.62 -7.50 -7.10
CA PHE A 44 -9.66 -8.54 -7.50
C PHE A 44 -8.21 -8.03 -7.55
N ALA A 45 -8.01 -6.72 -7.72
CA ALA A 45 -6.67 -6.15 -7.62
C ALA A 45 -6.19 -6.06 -6.16
N LEU A 46 -7.09 -5.79 -5.20
CA LEU A 46 -6.78 -5.82 -3.76
C LEU A 46 -6.63 -7.25 -3.23
N ASP A 47 -7.45 -8.18 -3.72
CA ASP A 47 -7.46 -9.60 -3.32
C ASP A 47 -6.25 -10.37 -3.87
N SER A 48 -5.62 -9.88 -4.93
CA SER A 48 -4.42 -10.50 -5.51
C SER A 48 -3.18 -10.06 -4.73
N PRO A 49 -2.46 -10.97 -4.04
CA PRO A 49 -1.33 -10.59 -3.19
C PRO A 49 -0.24 -9.83 -3.96
N SER A 50 0.08 -10.26 -5.18
CA SER A 50 1.08 -9.58 -6.02
C SER A 50 0.63 -8.27 -6.64
N LYS A 51 -0.67 -7.94 -6.64
CA LYS A 51 -1.22 -6.73 -7.28
C LYS A 51 -1.83 -5.74 -6.30
N CYS A 52 -2.04 -6.14 -5.05
CA CYS A 52 -2.58 -5.28 -4.01
C CYS A 52 -1.63 -4.11 -3.72
N ILE A 53 -2.02 -3.22 -2.80
CA ILE A 53 -1.23 -2.03 -2.44
C ILE A 53 0.18 -2.43 -1.97
N VAL A 54 0.24 -3.43 -1.11
CA VAL A 54 1.50 -3.96 -0.55
C VAL A 54 2.30 -4.69 -1.62
N GLY A 55 1.62 -5.50 -2.45
CA GLY A 55 2.25 -6.20 -3.58
C GLY A 55 2.93 -5.25 -4.56
N GLU A 56 2.27 -4.14 -4.93
CA GLU A 56 2.88 -3.09 -5.75
C GLU A 56 4.15 -2.53 -5.10
N ALA A 57 4.11 -2.24 -3.80
CA ALA A 57 5.26 -1.72 -3.06
C ALA A 57 6.45 -2.69 -3.03
N TYR A 58 6.17 -4.00 -3.03
CA TYR A 58 7.15 -5.08 -3.17
C TYR A 58 7.53 -5.39 -4.63
N GLY A 59 7.22 -4.52 -5.58
CA GLY A 59 7.57 -4.72 -6.99
C GLY A 59 6.68 -5.74 -7.71
N TYR A 60 5.39 -5.76 -7.36
CA TYR A 60 4.39 -6.72 -7.82
C TYR A 60 4.67 -8.16 -7.40
N SER A 61 5.01 -8.35 -6.13
CA SER A 61 5.35 -9.66 -5.54
C SER A 61 4.51 -9.94 -4.30
N SER A 62 4.17 -11.20 -4.06
CA SER A 62 3.51 -11.69 -2.84
C SER A 62 4.49 -12.08 -1.74
N GLN A 63 5.80 -11.89 -1.95
CA GLN A 63 6.83 -12.32 -0.99
C GLN A 63 6.65 -11.74 0.42
N TYR A 64 6.03 -10.55 0.52
CA TYR A 64 5.74 -9.91 1.80
C TYR A 64 4.87 -10.76 2.74
N GLU A 65 4.04 -11.67 2.20
CA GLU A 65 3.20 -12.56 3.01
C GLU A 65 4.04 -13.46 3.93
N ASN A 66 5.25 -13.81 3.49
CA ASN A 66 6.19 -14.64 4.25
C ASN A 66 7.21 -13.80 5.04
N ASP A 67 7.59 -12.65 4.49
CA ASP A 67 8.72 -11.87 5.01
C ASP A 67 8.28 -10.80 6.03
N CYS A 68 6.99 -10.44 6.03
CA CYS A 68 6.48 -9.35 6.86
C CYS A 68 4.99 -9.52 7.21
N ALA A 69 4.72 -10.08 8.39
CA ALA A 69 3.35 -10.29 8.90
C ALA A 69 2.51 -9.02 8.96
N GLU A 70 3.12 -7.85 9.21
CA GLU A 70 2.41 -6.57 9.22
C GLU A 70 1.93 -6.17 7.82
N CYS A 71 2.78 -6.39 6.81
CA CYS A 71 2.45 -6.18 5.40
C CYS A 71 1.35 -7.15 4.94
N ASP A 72 1.38 -8.40 5.39
CA ASP A 72 0.31 -9.37 5.15
C ASP A 72 -1.03 -8.87 5.72
N ARG A 73 -1.05 -8.53 7.01
CA ARG A 73 -2.22 -7.97 7.70
C ARG A 73 -2.76 -6.72 7.00
N LEU A 74 -1.89 -5.78 6.65
CA LEU A 74 -2.30 -4.55 5.95
C LEU A 74 -2.90 -4.82 4.57
N GLY A 75 -2.39 -5.82 3.84
CA GLY A 75 -2.98 -6.26 2.57
C GLY A 75 -4.46 -6.64 2.73
N TRP A 76 -4.76 -7.43 3.75
CA TRP A 76 -6.13 -7.80 4.12
C TRP A 76 -6.98 -6.61 4.54
N GLU A 77 -6.44 -5.71 5.37
CA GLU A 77 -7.18 -4.54 5.88
C GLU A 77 -7.56 -3.56 4.76
N PHE A 78 -6.73 -3.41 3.72
CA PHE A 78 -7.10 -2.64 2.54
C PHE A 78 -8.28 -3.26 1.79
N GLY A 79 -8.28 -4.57 1.59
CA GLY A 79 -9.40 -5.30 1.00
C GLY A 79 -10.69 -5.15 1.81
N HIS A 80 -10.59 -5.33 3.13
CA HIS A 80 -11.71 -5.18 4.06
C HIS A 80 -12.27 -3.75 4.06
N SER A 81 -11.42 -2.73 4.13
CA SER A 81 -11.83 -1.32 4.10
C SER A 81 -12.50 -0.92 2.78
N PHE A 82 -12.02 -1.48 1.66
CA PHE A 82 -12.68 -1.32 0.37
C PHE A 82 -14.06 -1.98 0.36
N LEU A 83 -14.20 -3.23 0.83
CA LEU A 83 -15.49 -3.92 0.93
C LEU A 83 -16.49 -3.15 1.79
N MET A 84 -16.03 -2.59 2.92
CA MET A 84 -16.84 -1.76 3.82
C MET A 84 -17.11 -0.35 3.27
N ARG A 85 -16.51 0.02 2.13
CA ARG A 85 -16.62 1.34 1.49
C ARG A 85 -16.24 2.48 2.45
N SER A 86 -15.26 2.23 3.32
CA SER A 86 -14.83 3.20 4.32
C SER A 86 -13.58 3.95 3.84
N THR A 87 -13.75 5.19 3.39
CA THR A 87 -12.62 6.08 3.08
C THR A 87 -11.76 6.32 4.31
N LYS A 88 -12.38 6.47 5.48
CA LYS A 88 -11.66 6.67 6.74
C LYS A 88 -10.72 5.49 7.03
N ASN A 89 -11.20 4.26 6.95
CA ASN A 89 -10.36 3.09 7.23
C ASN A 89 -9.27 2.92 6.16
N LEU A 90 -9.56 3.25 4.89
CA LEU A 90 -8.53 3.28 3.85
C LEU A 90 -7.43 4.29 4.17
N ASP A 91 -7.80 5.48 4.65
CA ASP A 91 -6.84 6.53 5.00
C ASP A 91 -6.00 6.14 6.23
N ASP A 92 -6.64 5.60 7.27
CA ASP A 92 -5.99 5.09 8.47
C ASP A 92 -5.00 3.96 8.11
N ASN A 93 -5.40 3.02 7.23
CA ASN A 93 -4.52 1.95 6.73
C ASN A 93 -3.35 2.48 5.88
N ILE A 94 -3.56 3.53 5.07
CA ILE A 94 -2.48 4.16 4.29
C ILE A 94 -1.44 4.78 5.23
N GLU A 95 -1.88 5.48 6.27
CA GLU A 95 -0.98 6.09 7.26
C GLU A 95 -0.16 5.01 7.99
N GLU A 96 -0.83 3.96 8.46
CA GLU A 96 -0.17 2.82 9.11
C GLU A 96 0.84 2.15 8.17
N PHE A 97 0.44 1.88 6.93
CA PHE A 97 1.31 1.27 5.92
C PHE A 97 2.53 2.13 5.60
N VAL A 98 2.37 3.43 5.39
CA VAL A 98 3.49 4.34 5.11
C VAL A 98 4.44 4.40 6.29
N THR A 99 3.92 4.48 7.51
CA THR A 99 4.74 4.50 8.73
C THR A 99 5.54 3.22 8.85
N HIS A 100 4.87 2.06 8.78
CA HIS A 100 5.51 0.76 8.82
C HIS A 100 6.57 0.59 7.72
N TRP A 101 6.26 1.04 6.51
CA TRP A 101 7.17 0.92 5.37
C TRP A 101 8.46 1.69 5.57
N ASN A 102 8.36 2.92 6.07
CA ASN A 102 9.52 3.74 6.36
C ASN A 102 10.37 3.15 7.48
N ASP A 103 9.75 2.57 8.50
CA ASP A 103 10.47 1.98 9.62
C ASP A 103 11.18 0.67 9.26
N LYS A 104 10.53 -0.22 8.50
CA LYS A 104 11.01 -1.60 8.28
C LYS A 104 11.66 -1.84 6.92
N HIS A 105 11.25 -1.12 5.88
CA HIS A 105 11.62 -1.43 4.49
C HIS A 105 12.54 -0.38 3.85
N MET A 106 12.57 0.86 4.35
CA MET A 106 13.51 1.89 3.86
C MET A 106 14.92 1.75 4.41
N SER A 107 15.11 1.19 5.61
CA SER A 107 16.42 1.03 6.24
C SER A 107 17.33 -0.02 5.57
N LYS A 108 16.82 -0.81 4.62
CA LYS A 108 17.58 -1.88 3.93
C LYS A 108 17.96 -1.58 2.47
N LYS A 109 17.48 -0.48 1.87
CA LYS A 109 17.76 -0.16 0.45
C LYS A 109 19.15 0.46 0.19
N GLU A 110 19.93 0.77 1.22
CA GLU A 110 21.28 1.38 1.10
C GLU A 110 22.42 0.34 1.08
N MET A 111 22.16 -0.97 0.95
CA MET A 111 23.22 -1.99 1.00
C MET A 111 23.18 -3.03 -0.12
N THR A 112 22.79 -2.61 -1.33
CA THR A 112 23.05 -3.38 -2.56
C THR A 112 23.73 -2.50 -3.61
N TYR A 113 25.01 -2.20 -3.34
CA TYR A 113 26.04 -2.08 -4.37
C TYR A 113 27.19 -3.00 -3.97
N ARG A 114 27.17 -4.22 -4.50
CA ARG A 114 28.36 -5.04 -4.76
C ARG A 114 28.12 -5.86 -6.00
#